data_AF-A0A6M3JIC9-F1
#
_entry.id   AF-A0A6M3JIC9-F1
#
_cell.length_a   1.000
_cell.length_b   1.000
_cell.length_c   1.000
_cell.angle_alpha   90.00
_cell.angle_beta   90.00
_cell.angle_gamma   90.00
#
_symmetry.space_group_name_H-M   'P 1'
#
loop_
_entity.id
_entity.type
_entity.pdbx_description
1 polymer ?
#
loop_
_entity_poly.entity_id
_entity_poly.type
_entity_poly.pdbx_seq_one_letter_code
_entity_poly.pdbx_strand_id
1 'polypeptide(L)' 'MIKYFHELTKKEFNKLAKTKMTYAQLAEDYPQPTWCGYPKATQGIMGCWSLTGFMVTGEDFCKDCDCYIKGKV' A
#
# COMPACT_ATOMS: atom_id res chain seq x y z
N MET A 1 -4.40 6.52 15.14
CA MET A 1 -5.01 5.58 14.18
C MET A 1 -4.05 5.49 13.01
N ILE A 2 -3.56 4.31 12.68
CA ILE A 2 -2.60 4.13 11.58
C ILE A 2 -3.40 4.21 10.27
N LYS A 3 -2.93 5.01 9.31
CA LYS A 3 -3.57 5.14 7.99
C LYS A 3 -2.91 4.15 7.03
N TYR A 4 -3.70 3.34 6.32
CA TYR A 4 -3.14 2.43 5.34
C TYR A 4 -2.74 3.18 4.06
N PHE A 5 -1.75 2.66 3.33
CA PHE A 5 -1.26 3.33 2.11
C PHE A 5 -2.36 3.53 1.05
N HIS A 6 -3.27 2.55 0.91
CA HIS A 6 -4.38 2.60 -0.05
C HIS A 6 -5.47 3.64 0.29
N GLU A 7 -5.47 4.18 1.52
CA GLU A 7 -6.42 5.21 1.98
C GLU A 7 -5.90 6.63 1.74
N LEU A 8 -4.68 6.78 1.22
CA LEU A 8 -4.14 8.07 0.84
C LEU A 8 -5.01 8.70 -0.26
N THR A 9 -5.28 9.98 -0.13
CA THR A 9 -5.80 10.76 -1.26
C THR A 9 -4.68 11.02 -2.26
N LYS A 10 -5.03 11.31 -3.51
CA LYS A 10 -4.04 11.68 -4.54
C LYS A 10 -3.17 12.88 -4.12
N LYS A 11 -3.75 13.83 -3.37
CA LYS A 11 -3.02 14.99 -2.83
C LYS A 11 -1.99 14.57 -1.77
N GLU A 12 -2.35 13.68 -0.86
CA GLU A 12 -1.43 13.17 0.16
C GLU A 12 -0.34 12.30 -0.46
N PHE A 13 -0.69 11.41 -1.38
CA PHE A 13 0.28 10.61 -2.14
C PHE A 13 1.29 11.51 -2.86
N ASN A 14 0.83 12.51 -3.60
CA ASN A 14 1.71 13.46 -4.29
C ASN A 14 2.58 14.27 -3.31
N LYS A 15 2.10 14.56 -2.10
CA LYS A 15 2.90 15.23 -1.07
C LYS A 15 3.99 14.29 -0.55
N LEU A 16 3.66 13.03 -0.26
CA LEU A 16 4.59 11.99 0.19
C LEU A 16 5.66 11.71 -0.86
N ALA A 17 5.28 11.57 -2.13
CA ALA A 17 6.21 11.33 -3.25
C ALA A 17 7.23 12.47 -3.45
N LYS A 18 6.94 13.69 -2.96
CA LYS A 18 7.87 14.82 -2.98
C LYS A 18 8.80 14.86 -1.75
N THR A 19 8.52 14.06 -0.73
CA THR A 19 9.42 13.93 0.42
C THR A 19 10.60 13.03 0.07
N LYS A 20 11.67 13.09 0.86
CA LYS A 20 12.79 12.15 0.80
C LYS A 20 12.56 10.92 1.70
N MET A 21 11.30 10.60 2.00
CA MET A 21 10.95 9.46 2.84
C MET A 21 11.40 8.16 2.16
N THR A 22 12.02 7.28 2.93
CA THR A 22 12.43 5.96 2.44
C THR A 22 11.24 5.00 2.44
N TYR A 23 11.31 3.95 1.61
CA TYR A 23 10.28 2.90 1.62
C TYR A 23 10.21 2.13 2.94
N ALA A 24 11.30 2.07 3.72
CA ALA A 24 11.28 1.48 5.06
C ALA A 24 10.42 2.33 6.02
N GLN A 25 10.66 3.64 6.06
CA GLN A 25 9.84 4.58 6.83
C GLN A 25 8.38 4.59 6.36
N LEU A 26 8.16 4.54 5.05
CA LEU A 26 6.82 4.48 4.48
C LEU A 26 6.06 3.22 4.96
N ALA A 27 6.73 2.07 5.03
CA ALA A 27 6.10 0.83 5.48
C ALA A 27 5.78 0.81 6.99
N GLU A 28 6.51 1.58 7.79
CA GLU A 28 6.22 1.78 9.22
C GLU A 28 5.01 2.71 9.41
N ASP A 29 4.99 3.85 8.70
CA ASP A 29 3.96 4.88 8.83
C ASP A 29 2.64 4.49 8.14
N TYR A 30 2.73 3.76 7.02
CA TYR A 30 1.63 3.34 6.16
C TYR A 30 1.76 1.85 5.84
N PRO A 31 1.35 0.96 6.75
CA PRO A 31 1.46 -0.47 6.54
C PRO A 31 0.55 -0.95 5.41
N GLN A 32 0.81 -2.17 4.95
CA GLN A 32 -0.06 -2.85 3.99
C GLN A 32 -1.40 -3.23 4.66
N PRO A 33 -2.50 -3.27 3.89
CA PRO A 33 -3.79 -3.68 4.41
C PRO A 33 -3.82 -5.16 4.81
N THR A 34 -4.73 -5.51 5.72
CA THR A 34 -4.86 -6.86 6.31
C THR A 34 -5.26 -7.93 5.31
N TRP A 35 -5.92 -7.54 4.21
CA TRP A 35 -6.32 -8.40 3.09
C TRP A 35 -5.19 -8.63 2.06
N CYS A 36 -4.06 -7.94 2.19
CA CYS A 36 -2.91 -8.11 1.30
C CYS A 36 -1.88 -9.06 1.93
N GLY A 37 -1.63 -10.20 1.28
CA GLY A 37 -0.60 -11.16 1.64
C GLY A 37 0.72 -10.96 0.90
N TYR A 38 0.83 -9.94 0.05
CA TYR A 38 2.06 -9.65 -0.68
C TYR A 38 3.18 -9.32 0.31
N PRO A 39 4.35 -9.97 0.25
CA PRO A 39 5.43 -9.69 1.19
C PRO A 39 5.87 -8.23 1.10
N LYS A 40 5.79 -7.50 2.21
CA LYS A 40 6.30 -6.11 2.33
C LYS A 40 5.73 -5.19 1.24
N ALA A 41 4.40 -5.21 1.05
CA ALA A 41 3.73 -4.59 -0.10
C ALA A 41 4.04 -3.09 -0.27
N THR A 42 4.37 -2.38 0.82
CA THR A 42 4.69 -0.94 0.81
C THR A 42 6.19 -0.63 0.71
N GLN A 43 7.07 -1.64 0.64
CA GLN A 43 8.54 -1.46 0.53
C GLN A 43 9.04 -1.16 -0.90
N GLY A 44 8.25 -0.49 -1.73
CA GLY A 44 8.66 0.01 -3.04
C GLY A 44 9.02 -1.08 -4.03
N ILE A 45 10.25 -1.06 -4.55
CA ILE A 45 10.71 -1.95 -5.63
C ILE A 45 10.62 -3.43 -5.26
N MET A 46 10.79 -3.76 -3.97
CA MET A 46 10.69 -5.13 -3.45
C MET A 46 9.26 -5.52 -3.05
N GLY A 47 8.32 -4.56 -3.09
CA GLY A 47 6.93 -4.72 -2.68
C GLY A 47 5.96 -4.73 -3.88
N CYS A 48 4.74 -4.26 -3.65
CA CYS A 48 3.71 -4.17 -4.67
C CYS A 48 3.81 -2.82 -5.40
N TRP A 49 4.12 -2.88 -6.71
CA TRP A 49 4.21 -1.68 -7.54
C TRP A 49 2.84 -1.02 -7.76
N SER A 50 1.77 -1.80 -7.84
CA SER A 50 0.41 -1.24 -7.95
C SER A 50 0.01 -0.45 -6.71
N LEU A 51 0.40 -0.90 -5.53
CA LEU A 51 0.14 -0.18 -4.29
C LEU A 51 0.97 1.10 -4.22
N THR A 52 2.30 0.98 -4.31
CA THR A 52 3.22 2.13 -4.19
C THR A 52 3.14 3.11 -5.37
N GLY A 53 2.57 2.68 -6.51
CA GLY A 53 2.22 3.51 -7.66
C GLY A 53 0.83 4.15 -7.61
N PHE A 54 0.11 4.06 -6.49
CA PHE A 54 -1.23 4.65 -6.29
C PHE A 54 -2.33 4.09 -7.22
N MET A 55 -2.20 2.84 -7.67
CA MET A 55 -3.26 2.17 -8.45
C MET A 55 -4.28 1.45 -7.56
N VAL A 56 -3.82 0.97 -6.39
CA VAL A 56 -4.66 0.31 -5.40
C VAL A 56 -5.32 1.37 -4.50
N THR A 57 -6.61 1.61 -4.73
CA THR A 57 -7.42 2.56 -3.94
C THR A 57 -8.48 1.88 -3.07
N GLY A 58 -8.51 0.55 -3.08
CA GLY A 58 -9.43 -0.27 -2.30
C GLY A 58 -9.19 -1.77 -2.53
N GLU A 59 -9.80 -2.59 -1.69
CA GLU A 59 -9.66 -4.05 -1.73
C GLU A 59 -10.10 -4.67 -3.06
N ASP A 60 -11.13 -4.10 -3.69
CA ASP A 60 -11.69 -4.58 -4.96
C ASP A 60 -10.65 -4.67 -6.08
N PHE A 61 -9.67 -3.78 -6.11
CA PHE A 61 -8.58 -3.80 -7.09
C PHE A 61 -7.75 -5.09 -7.00
N CYS A 62 -7.69 -5.70 -5.82
CA CYS A 62 -6.82 -6.83 -5.54
C CYS A 62 -7.53 -8.18 -5.52
N LYS A 63 -8.85 -8.28 -5.77
CA LYS A 63 -9.59 -9.55 -5.70
C LYS A 63 -9.05 -10.66 -6.60
N ASP A 64 -8.47 -10.28 -7.74
CA ASP A 64 -7.86 -11.19 -8.72
C ASP A 64 -6.33 -11.27 -8.58
N CYS A 65 -5.75 -10.71 -7.52
CA CYS A 65 -4.32 -10.81 -7.22
C CYS A 65 -4.02 -12.14 -6.54
N ASP A 66 -2.97 -12.84 -6.97
CA ASP A 66 -2.52 -14.10 -6.37
C ASP A 66 -2.16 -13.97 -4.87
N CYS A 67 -1.79 -12.77 -4.43
CA CYS A 67 -1.44 -12.47 -3.05
C CYS A 67 -2.63 -12.00 -2.20
N TYR A 68 -3.85 -12.03 -2.73
CA TYR A 68 -5.05 -11.63 -2.00
C TYR A 68 -5.44 -12.67 -0.96
N ILE A 69 -5.60 -12.24 0.29
CA ILE A 69 -6.03 -13.11 1.39
C ILE A 69 -7.55 -13.06 1.44
N LYS A 70 -8.21 -14.09 0.91
CA LYS A 70 -9.66 -14.27 1.04
C LYS A 70 -10.01 -14.53 2.50
N GLY A 71 -10.75 -13.61 3.14
CA GLY A 71 -11.48 -13.89 4.37
C GLY A 71 -10.90 -13.35 5.69
N LYS A 72 -10.46 -12.09 5.76
CA LYS A 72 -10.46 -11.38 7.05
C LYS A 72 -11.76 -10.59 7.22
N VAL A 73 -12.74 -11.29 7.81
CA VAL A 73 -13.87 -10.68 8.54
C VAL A 73 -13.34 -9.97 9.77
#